data_AF-A0AAJ5VDN5-F1
#
_entry.id   AF-A0AAJ5VDN5-F1
#
_cell.length_a   1.000
_cell.length_b   1.000
_cell.length_c   1.000
_cell.angle_alpha   90.00
_cell.angle_beta   90.00
_cell.angle_gamma   90.00
#
_symmetry.space_group_name_H-M   'P 1'
#
loop_
_entity.id
_entity.type
_entity.pdbx_description
1 polymer ?
#
loop_
_entity_poly.entity_id
_entity_poly.type
_entity_poly.pdbx_seq_one_letter_code
_entity_poly.pdbx_strand_id
1 'polypeptide(L)'
;MRKTVAAGLAVGMITALGLALPAGAATAQEAQLSVLHAIPDTPVDVYVNGELTLDNFAPGDLAGPLALPAGDYEVALTAPDAADASAPILGPATLTLEGGANYTAVAHLTAAGDPGLNLFTNDISQTAPGQGRLTVRHTAAAPAVDILAGGSPVIQNLANSDEAKLDLAAGTVSAAVALAGTTDPVIGPTDVAIQEGVNTILYAWGSAEDGNLAIAAQTIGGLHTNPDGVPSGTAGYLAQQDASVTTIVSVGVIAMAIMAAVGAGLVVRRRQSVR
;
A
#
# COMPACT_ATOMS: atom_id res chain seq x y z
N MET A 1 51.44 -53.73 39.21
CA MET A 1 50.59 -53.89 38.00
C MET A 1 49.56 -54.98 38.29
N ARG A 2 48.32 -54.59 38.61
CA ARG A 2 47.21 -55.49 38.95
C ARG A 2 46.03 -55.21 38.01
N LYS A 3 45.44 -56.29 37.51
CA LYS A 3 44.28 -56.36 36.60
C LYS A 3 42.95 -56.21 37.37
N THR A 4 41.85 -56.18 36.59
CA THR A 4 40.41 -56.40 36.88
C THR A 4 39.58 -55.15 37.23
N VAL A 5 38.74 -54.63 36.31
CA VAL A 5 37.35 -55.00 35.91
C VAL A 5 36.28 -54.25 36.72
N ALA A 6 35.62 -53.32 36.01
CA ALA A 6 34.19 -52.99 35.89
C ALA A 6 33.24 -52.76 37.10
N ALA A 7 32.24 -51.91 36.78
CA ALA A 7 30.93 -51.68 37.40
C ALA A 7 30.88 -50.66 38.55
N GLY A 8 30.04 -49.62 38.53
CA GLY A 8 29.04 -49.17 37.57
C GLY A 8 28.39 -47.89 38.10
N LEU A 9 28.46 -46.80 37.33
CA LEU A 9 27.72 -45.56 37.55
C LEU A 9 26.47 -45.61 36.67
N ALA A 10 25.28 -45.65 37.28
CA ALA A 10 24.02 -45.37 36.59
C ALA A 10 23.59 -43.95 36.97
N VAL A 11 23.82 -43.03 36.03
CA VAL A 11 23.39 -41.63 36.02
C VAL A 11 21.91 -41.59 35.67
N GLY A 12 21.08 -41.07 36.57
CA GLY A 12 19.74 -40.58 36.26
C GLY A 12 19.79 -39.07 36.06
N MET A 13 20.15 -38.61 34.86
CA MET A 13 19.91 -37.22 34.43
C MET A 13 18.68 -37.21 33.52
N ILE A 14 17.56 -36.72 34.05
CA ILE A 14 16.40 -36.35 33.25
C ILE A 14 16.78 -35.06 32.53
N THR A 15 17.16 -35.15 31.24
CA THR A 15 17.25 -33.99 30.36
C THR A 15 15.84 -33.58 29.95
N ALA A 16 15.28 -32.59 30.63
CA ALA A 16 14.10 -31.88 30.17
C ALA A 16 14.47 -31.10 28.91
N LEU A 17 14.13 -31.67 27.75
CA LEU A 17 14.25 -31.03 26.45
C LEU A 17 13.16 -29.95 26.36
N GLY A 18 13.49 -28.74 26.83
CA GLY A 18 12.65 -27.57 26.65
C GLY A 18 12.61 -27.20 25.16
N LEU A 19 11.56 -27.64 24.47
CA LEU A 19 11.20 -27.15 23.15
C LEU A 19 10.74 -25.70 23.29
N ALA A 20 11.67 -24.76 23.17
CA ALA A 20 11.33 -23.37 22.92
C ALA A 20 10.81 -23.26 21.47
N LEU A 21 9.49 -23.35 21.30
CA LEU A 21 8.87 -22.91 20.07
C LEU A 21 9.03 -21.38 20.01
N PRO A 22 9.56 -20.80 18.92
CA PRO A 22 9.47 -19.37 18.74
C PRO A 22 7.98 -19.01 18.74
N ALA A 23 7.55 -18.23 19.73
CA ALA A 23 6.29 -17.51 19.66
C ALA A 23 6.44 -16.54 18.48
N GLY A 24 5.99 -16.95 17.31
CA GLY A 24 5.73 -16.03 16.22
C GLY A 24 4.63 -15.10 16.69
N ALA A 25 5.00 -13.95 17.24
CA ALA A 25 4.10 -12.82 17.28
C ALA A 25 3.78 -12.53 15.81
N ALA A 26 2.60 -13.00 15.35
CA ALA A 26 2.00 -12.41 14.18
C ALA A 26 1.88 -10.92 14.53
N THR A 27 2.72 -10.09 13.93
CA THR A 27 2.51 -8.65 13.97
C THR A 27 1.18 -8.44 13.27
N ALA A 28 0.11 -8.31 14.05
CA ALA A 28 -1.18 -7.93 13.51
C ALA A 28 -0.95 -6.63 12.75
N GLN A 29 -1.21 -6.68 11.44
CA GLN A 29 -0.94 -5.54 10.58
C GLN A 29 -1.93 -4.46 10.97
N GLU A 30 -1.45 -3.28 11.37
CA GLU A 30 -2.31 -2.17 11.77
C GLU A 30 -3.04 -1.59 10.55
N ALA A 31 -4.26 -1.12 10.75
CA ALA A 31 -4.99 -0.31 9.80
C ALA A 31 -4.51 1.14 9.87
N GLN A 32 -4.49 1.83 8.73
CA GLN A 32 -4.21 3.26 8.68
C GLN A 32 -5.53 4.02 8.56
N LEU A 33 -5.87 4.87 9.53
CA LEU A 33 -7.09 5.68 9.49
C LEU A 33 -6.76 7.17 9.36
N SER A 34 -7.28 7.81 8.32
CA SER A 34 -7.38 9.26 8.22
C SER A 34 -8.82 9.71 8.48
N VAL A 35 -9.01 10.93 8.95
CA VAL A 35 -10.34 11.50 9.19
C VAL A 35 -10.46 12.86 8.51
N LEU A 36 -11.60 13.12 7.90
CA LEU A 36 -11.95 14.39 7.25
C LEU A 36 -13.26 14.92 7.85
N HIS A 37 -13.24 16.17 8.29
CA HIS A 37 -14.46 16.89 8.66
C HIS A 37 -14.99 17.65 7.46
N ALA A 38 -16.13 17.23 6.94
CA ALA A 38 -16.77 17.73 5.73
C ALA A 38 -18.22 18.19 6.00
N ILE A 39 -18.55 18.51 7.26
CA ILE A 39 -19.79 19.20 7.64
C ILE A 39 -19.46 20.70 7.76
N PRO A 40 -20.08 21.58 6.96
CA PRO A 40 -19.74 22.99 6.92
C PRO A 40 -20.18 23.76 8.18
N ASP A 41 -19.67 24.98 8.31
CA ASP A 41 -20.13 26.04 9.22
C ASP A 41 -19.97 25.79 10.73
N THR A 42 -19.50 24.63 11.19
CA THR A 42 -19.30 24.38 12.63
C THR A 42 -18.14 23.42 12.89
N PRO A 43 -17.15 23.80 13.73
CA PRO A 43 -16.13 22.86 14.20
C PRO A 43 -16.76 21.80 15.12
N VAL A 44 -16.14 20.63 15.22
CA VAL A 44 -16.70 19.51 16.00
C VAL A 44 -15.65 18.88 16.91
N ASP A 45 -16.13 18.29 17.99
CA ASP A 45 -15.31 17.44 18.85
C ASP A 45 -15.55 15.98 18.45
N VAL A 46 -14.46 15.23 18.27
CA VAL A 46 -14.49 13.83 17.82
C VAL A 46 -14.17 12.92 18.99
N TYR A 47 -15.15 12.08 19.34
CA TYR A 47 -15.02 11.04 20.35
C TYR A 47 -14.82 9.68 19.69
N VAL A 48 -13.86 8.90 20.20
CA VAL A 48 -13.61 7.52 19.79
C VAL A 48 -13.70 6.63 21.02
N ASN A 49 -14.59 5.63 20.98
CA ASN A 49 -14.90 4.74 22.12
C ASN A 49 -15.26 5.52 23.40
N GLY A 50 -15.90 6.68 23.25
CA GLY A 50 -16.30 7.57 24.35
C GLY A 50 -15.20 8.50 24.87
N GLU A 51 -13.99 8.47 24.31
CA GLU A 51 -12.87 9.35 24.69
C GLU A 51 -12.68 10.47 23.66
N LEU A 52 -12.56 11.72 24.14
CA LEU A 52 -12.28 12.88 23.29
C LEU A 52 -10.90 12.74 22.64
N THR A 53 -10.87 12.62 21.32
CA THR A 53 -9.65 12.36 20.53
C THR A 53 -9.21 13.57 19.73
N LEU A 54 -10.16 14.30 19.13
CA LEU A 54 -9.89 15.58 18.45
C LEU A 54 -10.84 16.63 19.01
N ASP A 55 -10.27 17.77 19.38
CA ASP A 55 -10.98 18.91 19.97
C ASP A 55 -11.00 20.05 18.93
N ASN A 56 -12.16 20.67 18.73
CA ASN A 56 -12.37 21.79 17.81
C ASN A 56 -11.87 21.53 16.37
N PHE A 57 -12.16 20.34 15.83
CA PHE A 57 -11.77 19.93 14.49
C PHE A 57 -12.55 20.74 13.43
N ALA A 58 -11.86 21.52 12.59
CA ALA A 58 -12.48 22.51 11.73
C ALA A 58 -12.95 21.93 10.38
N PRO A 59 -14.03 22.47 9.77
CA PRO A 59 -14.51 21.99 8.47
C PRO A 59 -13.43 22.12 7.40
N GLY A 60 -13.25 21.06 6.62
CA GLY A 60 -12.23 20.93 5.59
C GLY A 60 -10.90 20.37 6.07
N ASP A 61 -10.68 20.28 7.39
CA ASP A 61 -9.44 19.74 7.93
C ASP A 61 -9.38 18.21 7.78
N LEU A 62 -8.16 17.74 7.52
CA LEU A 62 -7.84 16.32 7.42
C LEU A 62 -6.78 15.96 8.46
N ALA A 63 -7.07 14.97 9.29
CA ALA A 63 -6.14 14.44 10.28
C ALA A 63 -5.74 12.98 9.97
N GLY A 64 -4.54 12.60 10.42
CA GLY A 64 -3.96 11.27 10.20
C GLY A 64 -2.93 11.22 9.07
N PRO A 65 -2.57 10.01 8.60
CA PRO A 65 -3.09 8.72 9.04
C PRO A 65 -2.58 8.31 10.43
N LEU A 66 -3.46 7.73 11.25
CA LEU A 66 -3.14 7.09 12.52
C LEU A 66 -3.13 5.57 12.34
N ALA A 67 -2.10 4.90 12.87
CA ALA A 67 -2.03 3.45 12.90
C ALA A 67 -2.89 2.91 14.06
N LEU A 68 -3.83 2.03 13.75
CA LEU A 68 -4.78 1.45 14.70
C LEU A 68 -4.83 -0.07 14.53
N PRO A 69 -4.91 -0.84 15.61
CA PRO A 69 -5.21 -2.27 15.53
C PRO A 69 -6.50 -2.54 14.73
N ALA A 70 -6.59 -3.71 14.11
CA ALA A 70 -7.85 -4.16 13.52
C ALA A 70 -8.92 -4.31 14.61
N GLY A 71 -10.15 -3.87 14.32
CA GLY A 71 -11.26 -3.93 15.28
C GLY A 71 -12.37 -2.94 14.97
N ASP A 72 -13.38 -2.94 15.83
CA ASP A 72 -14.51 -2.02 15.77
C ASP A 72 -14.25 -0.81 16.67
N TYR A 73 -14.47 0.38 16.13
CA TYR A 73 -14.32 1.66 16.82
C TYR A 73 -15.66 2.40 16.78
N GLU A 74 -16.17 2.81 17.93
CA GLU A 74 -17.34 3.68 18.00
C GLU A 74 -16.91 5.13 17.87
N VAL A 75 -17.49 5.86 16.93
CA VAL A 75 -17.20 7.28 16.69
C VAL A 75 -18.46 8.11 16.87
N ALA A 76 -18.31 9.22 17.58
CA ALA A 76 -19.36 10.22 17.73
C ALA A 76 -18.76 11.62 17.55
N LEU A 77 -19.51 12.52 16.89
CA LEU A 77 -19.14 13.92 16.75
C LEU A 77 -20.14 14.77 17.53
N THR A 78 -19.64 15.72 18.31
CA THR A 78 -20.47 16.66 19.06
C THR A 78 -20.21 18.09 18.60
N ALA A 79 -21.09 18.99 19.04
CA ALA A 79 -20.83 20.42 18.99
C ALA A 79 -19.54 20.74 19.77
N PRO A 80 -18.84 21.83 19.42
CA PRO A 80 -17.65 22.24 20.14
C PRO A 80 -18.04 22.62 21.57
N ASP A 81 -17.14 22.35 22.52
CA ASP A 81 -17.33 22.63 23.95
C ASP A 81 -18.54 21.89 24.58
N ALA A 82 -19.01 20.80 23.96
CA ALA A 82 -20.05 19.97 24.54
C ALA A 82 -19.59 19.38 25.88
N ALA A 83 -20.47 19.37 26.88
CA ALA A 83 -20.13 18.84 28.20
C ALA A 83 -19.79 17.33 28.16
N ASP A 84 -20.42 16.59 27.26
CA ASP A 84 -20.19 15.17 26.99
C ASP A 84 -20.81 14.75 25.63
N ALA A 85 -20.62 13.48 25.26
CA ALA A 85 -21.13 12.89 24.02
C ALA A 85 -22.60 12.40 24.08
N SER A 86 -23.42 12.86 25.04
CA SER A 86 -24.81 12.40 25.20
C SER A 86 -25.77 12.93 24.14
N ALA A 87 -25.39 13.99 23.41
CA ALA A 87 -26.18 14.59 22.34
C ALA A 87 -25.31 14.87 21.10
N PRO A 88 -24.85 13.81 20.40
CA PRO A 88 -23.97 13.96 19.26
C PRO A 88 -24.73 14.56 18.06
N ILE A 89 -24.01 15.36 17.26
CA ILE A 89 -24.44 15.82 15.94
C ILE A 89 -24.48 14.63 14.97
N LEU A 90 -23.54 13.70 15.14
CA LEU A 90 -23.42 12.49 14.33
C LEU A 90 -22.98 11.31 15.20
N GLY A 91 -23.70 10.20 15.11
CA GLY A 91 -23.38 8.96 15.80
C GLY A 91 -24.20 8.71 17.09
N PRO A 92 -23.80 7.73 17.91
CA PRO A 92 -22.63 6.87 17.73
C PRO A 92 -22.73 5.98 16.48
N ALA A 93 -21.62 5.84 15.75
CA ALA A 93 -21.49 5.00 14.56
C ALA A 93 -20.27 4.09 14.68
N THR A 94 -20.41 2.84 14.26
CA THR A 94 -19.31 1.85 14.32
C THR A 94 -18.52 1.84 13.03
N LEU A 95 -17.20 2.03 13.14
CA LEU A 95 -16.21 1.87 12.08
C LEU A 95 -15.45 0.55 12.29
N THR A 96 -15.60 -0.38 11.35
CA THR A 96 -14.86 -1.64 11.36
C THR A 96 -13.58 -1.49 10.54
N LEU A 97 -12.42 -1.65 11.20
CA LEU A 97 -11.11 -1.54 10.57
C LEU A 97 -10.48 -2.92 10.40
N GLU A 98 -10.15 -3.26 9.16
CA GLU A 98 -9.36 -4.46 8.84
C GLU A 98 -7.86 -4.15 8.86
N GLY A 99 -7.08 -5.06 9.42
CA GLY A 99 -5.63 -4.90 9.53
C GLY A 99 -4.93 -4.82 8.18
N GLY A 100 -3.97 -3.90 8.04
CA GLY A 100 -3.21 -3.69 6.80
C GLY A 100 -3.94 -2.90 5.71
N ALA A 101 -5.21 -2.53 5.93
CA ALA A 101 -5.94 -1.64 5.03
C ALA A 101 -5.70 -0.16 5.37
N ASN A 102 -6.02 0.70 4.41
CA ASN A 102 -5.91 2.15 4.54
C ASN A 102 -7.29 2.76 4.34
N TYR A 103 -7.74 3.60 5.27
CA TYR A 103 -9.08 4.15 5.32
C TYR A 103 -9.08 5.66 5.46
N THR A 104 -10.10 6.30 4.92
CA THR A 104 -10.50 7.66 5.29
C THR A 104 -11.95 7.65 5.76
N ALA A 105 -12.18 8.00 7.02
CA ALA A 105 -13.51 8.28 7.53
C ALA A 105 -13.86 9.75 7.26
N VAL A 106 -15.01 10.00 6.67
CA VAL A 106 -15.47 11.33 6.30
C VAL A 106 -16.79 11.59 6.99
N ALA A 107 -16.82 12.57 7.88
CA ALA A 107 -18.06 13.11 8.42
C ALA A 107 -18.57 14.19 7.46
N HIS A 108 -19.71 14.00 6.81
CA HIS A 108 -20.16 14.87 5.73
C HIS A 108 -21.67 15.11 5.77
N LEU A 109 -22.18 15.91 4.84
CA LEU A 109 -23.62 16.02 4.59
C LEU A 109 -24.06 14.98 3.55
N THR A 110 -25.11 14.24 3.86
CA THR A 110 -25.79 13.36 2.91
C THR A 110 -26.44 14.17 1.79
N ALA A 111 -26.90 13.52 0.72
CA ALA A 111 -27.63 14.21 -0.35
C ALA A 111 -28.87 14.99 0.12
N ALA A 112 -29.44 14.61 1.28
CA ALA A 112 -30.58 15.30 1.90
C ALA A 112 -30.18 16.49 2.80
N GLY A 113 -28.88 16.71 3.02
CA GLY A 113 -28.38 17.75 3.93
C GLY A 113 -28.22 17.31 5.38
N ASP A 114 -28.56 16.06 5.71
CA ASP A 114 -28.37 15.52 7.07
C ASP A 114 -26.90 15.09 7.31
N PRO A 115 -26.34 15.24 8.52
CA PRO A 115 -25.03 14.70 8.86
C PRO A 115 -24.96 13.17 8.65
N GLY A 116 -23.88 12.72 8.01
CA GLY A 116 -23.57 11.31 7.73
C GLY A 116 -22.10 10.98 7.94
N LEU A 117 -21.80 9.69 8.10
CA LEU A 117 -20.43 9.17 8.24
C LEU A 117 -20.19 8.10 7.19
N ASN A 118 -19.17 8.30 6.35
CA ASN A 118 -18.72 7.31 5.38
C ASN A 118 -17.30 6.86 5.67
N LEU A 119 -17.08 5.54 5.61
CA LEU A 119 -15.74 4.96 5.67
C LEU A 119 -15.34 4.51 4.27
N PHE A 120 -14.31 5.14 3.71
CA PHE A 120 -13.78 4.76 2.42
C PHE A 120 -12.49 3.98 2.56
N THR A 121 -12.38 2.84 1.87
CA THR A 121 -11.13 2.11 1.73
C THR A 121 -10.27 2.74 0.63
N ASN A 122 -9.13 3.28 1.02
CA ASN A 122 -8.18 3.89 0.11
C ASN A 122 -7.45 2.83 -0.71
N ASP A 123 -7.40 3.05 -2.01
CA ASP A 123 -6.67 2.16 -2.91
C ASP A 123 -5.17 2.45 -2.85
N ILE A 124 -4.44 1.50 -2.27
CA ILE A 124 -2.99 1.51 -2.09
C ILE A 124 -2.28 0.54 -3.04
N SER A 125 -2.96 0.07 -4.10
CA SER A 125 -2.29 -0.74 -5.13
C SER A 125 -1.24 0.09 -5.86
N GLN A 126 -0.21 -0.57 -6.39
CA GLN A 126 0.79 0.12 -7.20
C GLN A 126 0.17 0.69 -8.49
N THR A 127 0.66 1.86 -8.92
CA THR A 127 0.37 2.46 -10.22
C THR A 127 1.43 2.07 -11.24
N ALA A 128 1.08 2.12 -12.53
CA ALA A 128 2.04 1.86 -13.60
C ALA A 128 3.15 2.94 -13.65
N PRO A 129 4.33 2.62 -14.19
CA PRO A 129 5.40 3.59 -14.40
C PRO A 129 4.91 4.85 -15.14
N GLY A 130 5.28 6.02 -14.63
CA GLY A 130 4.88 7.32 -15.16
C GLY A 130 3.43 7.72 -14.91
N GLN A 131 2.66 6.95 -14.12
CA GLN A 131 1.26 7.23 -13.80
C GLN A 131 1.04 7.53 -12.31
N GLY A 132 0.10 8.43 -12.06
CA GLY A 132 -0.52 8.65 -10.77
C GLY A 132 -1.99 8.23 -10.80
N ARG A 133 -2.60 8.15 -9.62
CA ARG A 133 -4.02 7.86 -9.46
C ARG A 133 -4.75 9.10 -8.99
N LEU A 134 -5.90 9.37 -9.59
CA LEU A 134 -6.87 10.34 -9.13
C LEU A 134 -8.09 9.58 -8.59
N THR A 135 -8.40 9.78 -7.31
CA THR A 135 -9.66 9.32 -6.72
C THR A 135 -10.53 10.54 -6.47
N VAL A 136 -11.78 10.53 -6.92
CA VAL A 136 -12.74 11.60 -6.64
C VAL A 136 -13.88 11.00 -5.82
N ARG A 137 -14.18 11.63 -4.68
CA ARG A 137 -15.24 11.26 -3.76
C ARG A 137 -16.26 12.38 -3.70
N HIS A 138 -17.53 12.05 -3.92
CA HIS A 138 -18.61 13.00 -3.75
C HIS A 138 -19.22 12.84 -2.35
N THR A 139 -18.98 13.82 -1.49
CA THR A 139 -19.43 13.85 -0.10
C THR A 139 -20.25 15.12 0.20
N ALA A 140 -20.66 15.87 -0.82
CA ALA A 140 -21.45 17.09 -0.64
C ALA A 140 -22.95 16.81 -0.70
N ALA A 141 -23.74 17.60 0.03
CA ALA A 141 -25.19 17.70 -0.12
C ALA A 141 -25.51 18.38 -1.46
N ALA A 142 -25.47 17.58 -2.52
CA ALA A 142 -25.74 18.01 -3.88
C ALA A 142 -26.29 16.83 -4.70
N PRO A 143 -26.99 17.11 -5.81
CA PRO A 143 -27.29 16.10 -6.82
C PRO A 143 -26.03 15.39 -7.34
N ALA A 144 -26.22 14.35 -8.16
CA ALA A 144 -25.10 13.72 -8.85
C ALA A 144 -24.31 14.74 -9.68
N VAL A 145 -23.00 14.57 -9.73
CA VAL A 145 -22.07 15.47 -10.40
C VAL A 145 -21.29 14.77 -11.50
N ASP A 146 -20.90 15.56 -12.50
CA ASP A 146 -19.96 15.16 -13.54
C ASP A 146 -18.60 15.82 -13.25
N ILE A 147 -17.52 15.05 -13.37
CA ILE A 147 -16.16 15.55 -13.27
C ILE A 147 -15.66 15.82 -14.67
N LEU A 148 -15.36 17.08 -14.96
CA LEU A 148 -14.84 17.56 -16.22
C LEU A 148 -13.31 17.63 -16.16
N ALA A 149 -12.63 17.09 -17.17
CA ALA A 149 -11.20 17.32 -17.39
C ALA A 149 -11.02 17.99 -18.75
N GLY A 150 -10.34 19.15 -18.79
CA GLY A 150 -10.21 19.92 -20.02
C GLY A 150 -11.55 20.31 -20.67
N GLY A 151 -12.61 20.47 -19.85
CA GLY A 151 -13.96 20.81 -20.30
C GLY A 151 -14.81 19.65 -20.82
N SER A 152 -14.31 18.41 -20.80
CA SER A 152 -15.07 17.21 -21.20
C SER A 152 -15.36 16.32 -19.98
N PRO A 153 -16.56 15.72 -19.86
CA PRO A 153 -16.89 14.83 -18.74
C PRO A 153 -16.10 13.53 -18.81
N VAL A 154 -15.28 13.28 -17.79
CA VAL A 154 -14.49 12.05 -17.64
C VAL A 154 -15.13 11.07 -16.66
N ILE A 155 -15.82 11.58 -15.64
CA ILE A 155 -16.68 10.80 -14.75
C ILE A 155 -18.07 11.42 -14.84
N GLN A 156 -19.08 10.58 -15.00
CA GLN A 156 -20.47 11.03 -15.10
C GLN A 156 -21.32 10.43 -14.01
N ASN A 157 -22.30 11.19 -13.54
CA ASN A 157 -23.30 10.78 -12.55
C ASN A 157 -22.68 10.22 -11.26
N LEU A 158 -21.59 10.82 -10.76
CA LEU A 158 -21.04 10.45 -9.46
C LEU A 158 -22.02 10.95 -8.39
N ALA A 159 -22.63 10.04 -7.63
CA ALA A 159 -23.59 10.37 -6.59
C ALA A 159 -22.92 10.58 -5.23
N ASN A 160 -23.61 11.25 -4.30
CA ASN A 160 -23.13 11.39 -2.93
C ASN A 160 -22.86 10.00 -2.33
N SER A 161 -21.78 9.88 -1.57
CA SER A 161 -21.24 8.64 -1.00
C SER A 161 -20.47 7.74 -1.96
N ASP A 162 -20.50 8.02 -3.27
CA ASP A 162 -19.74 7.24 -4.25
C ASP A 162 -18.34 7.81 -4.50
N GLU A 163 -17.48 6.94 -5.04
CA GLU A 163 -16.13 7.30 -5.49
C GLU A 163 -15.85 6.81 -6.91
N ALA A 164 -14.98 7.53 -7.62
CA ALA A 164 -14.45 7.14 -8.91
C ALA A 164 -12.93 7.24 -8.91
N LYS A 165 -12.26 6.35 -9.65
CA LYS A 165 -10.80 6.24 -9.73
C LYS A 165 -10.33 6.27 -11.17
N LEU A 166 -9.27 7.03 -11.45
CA LEU A 166 -8.62 7.10 -12.75
C LEU A 166 -7.11 7.03 -12.57
N ASP A 167 -6.47 6.13 -13.30
CA ASP A 167 -5.02 6.15 -13.45
C ASP A 167 -4.67 7.04 -14.66
N LEU A 168 -3.86 8.06 -14.41
CA LEU A 168 -3.55 9.14 -15.35
C LEU A 168 -2.03 9.29 -15.47
N ALA A 169 -1.55 9.70 -16.65
CA ALA A 169 -0.15 10.08 -16.82
C ALA A 169 0.19 11.24 -15.87
N ALA A 170 1.37 11.19 -15.26
CA ALA A 170 1.84 12.26 -14.38
C ALA A 170 1.88 13.59 -15.14
N GLY A 171 1.35 14.64 -14.52
CA GLY A 171 1.15 15.94 -15.15
C GLY A 171 0.05 16.76 -14.45
N THR A 172 -0.23 17.95 -14.98
CA THR A 172 -1.31 18.80 -14.47
C THR A 172 -2.56 18.61 -15.32
N VAL A 173 -3.68 18.35 -14.66
CA VAL A 173 -5.00 18.24 -15.28
C VAL A 173 -5.88 19.37 -14.75
N SER A 174 -6.45 20.17 -15.65
CA SER A 174 -7.46 21.16 -15.27
C SER A 174 -8.79 20.46 -15.10
N ALA A 175 -9.28 20.41 -13.85
CA ALA A 175 -10.49 19.71 -13.46
C ALA A 175 -11.57 20.68 -12.98
N ALA A 176 -12.82 20.37 -13.28
CA ALA A 176 -13.99 21.08 -12.76
C ALA A 176 -15.09 20.09 -12.40
N VAL A 177 -15.98 20.48 -11.49
CA VAL A 177 -17.16 19.72 -11.10
C VAL A 177 -18.38 20.45 -11.62
N ALA A 178 -19.23 19.77 -12.38
CA ALA A 178 -20.51 20.28 -12.86
C ALA A 178 -21.65 19.40 -12.34
N LEU A 179 -22.88 19.93 -12.32
CA LEU A 179 -24.04 19.07 -12.06
C LEU A 179 -24.23 18.07 -13.20
N ALA A 180 -24.70 16.86 -12.89
CA ALA A 180 -24.87 15.81 -13.88
C ALA A 180 -25.70 16.27 -15.09
N GLY A 181 -25.17 16.03 -16.28
CA GLY A 181 -25.81 16.43 -17.55
C GLY A 181 -25.65 17.90 -17.92
N THR A 182 -24.86 18.67 -17.16
CA THR A 182 -24.52 20.06 -17.46
C THR A 182 -23.02 20.23 -17.66
N THR A 183 -22.61 21.33 -18.30
CA THR A 183 -21.19 21.70 -18.45
C THR A 183 -20.83 22.95 -17.66
N ASP A 184 -21.80 23.55 -16.97
CA ASP A 184 -21.57 24.75 -16.16
C ASP A 184 -20.93 24.32 -14.84
N PRO A 185 -19.67 24.72 -14.57
CA PRO A 185 -18.96 24.25 -13.39
C PRO A 185 -19.55 24.89 -12.13
N VAL A 186 -19.89 24.05 -11.15
CA VAL A 186 -20.25 24.46 -9.79
C VAL A 186 -19.01 24.60 -8.89
N ILE A 187 -17.95 23.85 -9.20
CA ILE A 187 -16.64 23.98 -8.54
C ILE A 187 -15.54 23.97 -9.61
N GLY A 188 -14.60 24.91 -9.54
CA GLY A 188 -13.47 25.01 -10.47
C GLY A 188 -13.72 25.95 -11.67
N PRO A 189 -12.84 25.95 -12.68
CA PRO A 189 -11.73 25.01 -12.90
C PRO A 189 -10.57 25.21 -11.93
N THR A 190 -9.97 24.10 -11.50
CA THR A 190 -8.75 24.08 -10.67
C THR A 190 -7.75 23.11 -11.26
N ASP A 191 -6.48 23.51 -11.27
CA ASP A 191 -5.39 22.67 -11.72
C ASP A 191 -5.01 21.65 -10.65
N VAL A 192 -5.13 20.37 -10.99
CA VAL A 192 -4.79 19.24 -10.13
C VAL A 192 -3.48 18.63 -10.61
N ALA A 193 -2.49 18.56 -9.73
CA ALA A 193 -1.22 17.90 -10.01
C ALA A 193 -1.34 16.39 -9.78
N ILE A 194 -1.18 15.61 -10.85
CA ILE A 194 -1.07 14.16 -10.80
C ILE A 194 0.41 13.79 -10.74
N GLN A 195 0.82 13.16 -9.64
CA GLN A 195 2.19 12.73 -9.40
C GLN A 195 2.32 11.22 -9.61
N GLU A 196 3.44 10.80 -10.18
CA GLU A 196 3.75 9.38 -10.37
C GLU A 196 3.80 8.65 -9.02
N GLY A 197 3.16 7.47 -8.94
CA GLY A 197 3.16 6.66 -7.73
C GLY A 197 2.43 7.31 -6.54
N VAL A 198 1.54 8.26 -6.80
CA VAL A 198 0.71 8.94 -5.80
C VAL A 198 -0.76 8.78 -6.18
N ASN A 199 -1.58 8.42 -5.19
CA ASN A 199 -3.03 8.54 -5.26
C ASN A 199 -3.46 9.88 -4.65
N THR A 200 -3.86 10.82 -5.51
CA THR A 200 -4.47 12.09 -5.12
C THR A 200 -5.98 11.87 -4.98
N ILE A 201 -6.49 11.99 -3.76
CA ILE A 201 -7.90 11.82 -3.43
C ILE A 201 -8.52 13.21 -3.21
N LEU A 202 -9.52 13.55 -4.02
CA LEU A 202 -10.28 14.78 -3.91
C LEU A 202 -11.65 14.50 -3.33
N TYR A 203 -12.06 15.30 -2.36
CA TYR A 203 -13.37 15.22 -1.71
C TYR A 203 -14.15 16.47 -2.05
N ALA A 204 -15.25 16.34 -2.78
CA ALA A 204 -16.23 17.42 -2.91
C ALA A 204 -17.13 17.39 -1.68
N TRP A 205 -17.19 18.47 -0.91
CA TRP A 205 -17.96 18.54 0.34
C TRP A 205 -18.68 19.89 0.49
N GLY A 206 -19.55 20.00 1.50
CA GLY A 206 -20.44 21.14 1.71
C GLY A 206 -21.85 20.88 1.17
N SER A 207 -22.57 21.95 0.87
CA SER A 207 -23.96 21.97 0.42
C SER A 207 -24.10 22.86 -0.81
N ALA A 208 -24.72 22.31 -1.85
CA ALA A 208 -25.03 23.05 -3.06
C ALA A 208 -26.14 24.08 -2.84
N GLU A 209 -27.09 23.77 -1.94
CA GLU A 209 -28.21 24.66 -1.60
C GLU A 209 -27.73 25.88 -0.80
N ASP A 210 -26.80 25.67 0.13
CA ASP A 210 -26.25 26.73 0.99
C ASP A 210 -25.08 27.49 0.34
N GLY A 211 -24.59 27.03 -0.82
CA GLY A 211 -23.52 27.69 -1.56
C GLY A 211 -22.14 27.62 -0.90
N ASN A 212 -21.91 26.65 -0.01
CA ASN A 212 -20.66 26.44 0.72
C ASN A 212 -19.85 25.22 0.20
N LEU A 213 -20.06 24.84 -1.06
CA LEU A 213 -19.30 23.77 -1.72
C LEU A 213 -17.79 24.06 -1.72
N ALA A 214 -17.01 23.07 -1.30
CA ALA A 214 -15.56 23.14 -1.22
C ALA A 214 -14.91 21.81 -1.62
N ILE A 215 -13.57 21.84 -1.80
CA ILE A 215 -12.76 20.66 -2.08
C ILE A 215 -11.72 20.50 -0.98
N ALA A 216 -11.61 19.28 -0.45
CA ALA A 216 -10.46 18.85 0.34
C ALA A 216 -9.61 17.88 -0.49
N ALA A 217 -8.30 17.83 -0.23
CA ALA A 217 -7.37 16.96 -0.93
C ALA A 217 -6.52 16.14 0.04
N GLN A 218 -6.33 14.87 -0.28
CA GLN A 218 -5.45 13.95 0.42
C GLN A 218 -4.51 13.29 -0.59
N THR A 219 -3.26 13.07 -0.23
CA THR A 219 -2.30 12.36 -1.09
C THR A 219 -1.76 11.13 -0.39
N ILE A 220 -1.78 9.99 -1.08
CA ILE A 220 -1.18 8.74 -0.62
C ILE A 220 -0.05 8.39 -1.57
N GLY A 221 1.20 8.53 -1.12
CA GLY A 221 2.39 8.24 -1.91
C GLY A 221 2.89 6.80 -1.76
N GLY A 222 3.99 6.50 -2.44
CA GLY A 222 4.66 5.20 -2.33
C GLY A 222 4.04 4.08 -3.17
N LEU A 223 3.19 4.44 -4.13
CA LEU A 223 2.48 3.51 -5.00
C LEU A 223 3.24 3.22 -6.30
N HIS A 224 4.46 3.73 -6.47
CA HIS A 224 5.25 3.45 -7.68
C HIS A 224 5.70 1.99 -7.70
N THR A 225 5.88 1.46 -8.91
CA THR A 225 6.63 0.22 -9.12
C THR A 225 8.13 0.51 -9.04
N ASN A 226 8.89 -0.41 -8.44
CA ASN A 226 10.35 -0.35 -8.57
C ASN A 226 10.75 -0.47 -10.05
N PRO A 227 11.82 0.21 -10.50
CA PRO A 227 12.32 0.00 -11.85
C PRO A 227 12.72 -1.47 -12.03
N ASP A 228 12.39 -2.06 -13.18
CA ASP A 228 12.65 -3.48 -13.54
C ASP A 228 14.15 -3.84 -13.70
N GLY A 229 15.04 -2.99 -13.16
CA GLY A 229 16.48 -3.07 -13.32
C GLY A 229 16.96 -2.28 -14.53
N VAL A 230 18.18 -1.75 -14.43
CA VAL A 230 18.88 -1.19 -15.59
C VAL A 230 19.56 -2.36 -16.32
N PRO A 231 19.40 -2.50 -17.66
CA PRO A 231 20.16 -3.48 -18.42
C PRO A 231 21.65 -3.13 -18.38
N SER A 232 22.37 -3.61 -17.37
CA SER A 232 23.82 -3.51 -17.34
C SER A 232 24.37 -4.51 -18.37
N GLY A 233 24.67 -4.02 -19.56
CA GLY A 233 25.12 -4.82 -20.70
C GLY A 233 26.17 -5.88 -20.34
N THR A 234 25.97 -7.08 -20.89
CA THR A 234 26.95 -8.11 -21.25
C THR A 234 28.12 -8.48 -20.32
N ALA A 235 28.09 -8.21 -19.01
CA ALA A 235 29.13 -8.70 -18.09
C ALA A 235 29.22 -10.24 -18.02
N GLY A 236 28.15 -10.96 -18.40
CA GLY A 236 28.11 -12.43 -18.45
C GLY A 236 28.81 -13.08 -19.65
N TYR A 237 29.19 -12.32 -20.68
CA TYR A 237 29.82 -12.91 -21.88
C TYR A 237 31.29 -13.24 -21.66
N LEU A 238 31.97 -12.56 -20.73
CA LEU A 238 33.35 -12.88 -20.35
C LEU A 238 33.42 -14.19 -19.54
N ALA A 239 32.48 -14.40 -18.62
CA ALA A 239 32.39 -15.64 -17.84
C ALA A 239 32.06 -16.87 -18.72
N GLN A 240 31.16 -16.71 -19.72
CA GLN A 240 30.84 -17.76 -20.69
C GLN A 240 32.05 -18.10 -21.57
N GLN A 241 32.85 -17.09 -21.96
CA GLN A 241 34.05 -17.29 -22.77
C GLN A 241 35.14 -18.02 -21.97
N ASP A 242 35.36 -17.66 -20.70
CA ASP A 242 36.29 -18.36 -19.80
C ASP A 242 35.89 -19.82 -19.55
N ALA A 243 34.61 -20.10 -19.31
CA ALA A 243 34.13 -21.47 -19.12
C ALA A 243 34.31 -22.34 -20.40
N SER A 244 34.07 -21.74 -21.57
CA SER A 244 34.23 -22.39 -22.87
C SER A 244 35.70 -22.68 -23.18
N VAL A 245 36.59 -21.71 -22.93
CA VAL A 245 38.05 -21.85 -23.13
C VAL A 245 38.64 -22.87 -22.16
N THR A 246 38.24 -22.84 -20.88
CA THR A 246 38.72 -23.79 -19.87
C THR A 246 38.31 -25.23 -20.20
N THR A 247 37.09 -25.43 -20.73
CA THR A 247 36.60 -26.75 -21.15
C THR A 247 37.36 -27.27 -22.38
N ILE A 248 37.64 -26.41 -23.37
CA ILE A 248 38.41 -26.80 -24.57
C ILE A 248 39.86 -27.16 -24.21
N VAL A 249 40.51 -26.39 -23.34
CA VAL A 249 41.88 -26.65 -22.90
C VAL A 249 41.97 -27.95 -22.10
N SER A 250 41.03 -28.19 -21.18
CA SER A 250 41.03 -29.41 -20.35
C SER A 250 40.80 -30.69 -21.17
N VAL A 251 39.90 -30.67 -22.15
CA VAL A 251 39.70 -31.81 -23.08
C VAL A 251 40.95 -32.04 -23.95
N GLY A 252 41.61 -30.98 -24.43
CA GLY A 252 42.84 -31.08 -25.21
C GLY A 252 44.00 -31.71 -24.43
N VAL A 253 44.17 -31.36 -23.16
CA VAL A 253 45.21 -31.92 -22.29
C VAL A 253 44.96 -33.41 -22.00
N ILE A 254 43.71 -33.82 -21.78
CA ILE A 254 43.35 -35.23 -21.54
C ILE A 254 43.63 -36.07 -22.80
N ALA A 255 43.27 -35.58 -23.99
CA ALA A 255 43.54 -36.29 -25.24
C ALA A 255 45.04 -36.48 -25.49
N MET A 256 45.86 -35.46 -25.19
CA MET A 256 47.32 -35.54 -25.28
C MET A 256 47.93 -36.55 -24.30
N ALA A 257 47.41 -36.61 -23.06
CA ALA A 257 47.86 -37.57 -22.06
C ALA A 257 47.53 -39.03 -22.45
N ILE A 258 46.35 -39.27 -23.04
CA ILE A 258 45.96 -40.60 -23.54
C ILE A 258 46.86 -41.03 -24.70
N MET A 259 47.17 -40.13 -25.64
CA MET A 259 48.09 -40.46 -26.74
C MET A 259 49.52 -40.76 -26.26
N ALA A 260 50.01 -40.03 -25.25
CA ALA A 260 51.32 -40.31 -24.64
C ALA A 260 51.34 -41.68 -23.93
N ALA A 261 50.26 -42.05 -23.23
CA ALA A 261 50.14 -43.35 -22.55
C ALA A 261 50.06 -44.53 -23.54
N VAL A 262 49.34 -44.37 -24.65
CA VAL A 262 49.28 -45.37 -25.73
C VAL A 262 50.64 -45.52 -26.42
N GLY A 263 51.33 -44.41 -26.67
CA GLY A 263 52.69 -44.41 -27.23
C GLY A 263 53.70 -45.14 -26.33
N ALA A 264 53.67 -44.87 -25.01
CA ALA A 264 54.53 -45.55 -24.05
C ALA A 264 54.21 -47.05 -23.94
N GLY A 265 52.94 -47.44 -23.95
CA GLY A 265 52.51 -48.85 -23.89
C GLY A 265 52.95 -49.68 -25.09
N LEU A 266 52.95 -49.09 -26.29
CA LEU A 266 53.41 -49.75 -27.52
C LEU A 266 54.94 -49.96 -27.55
N VAL A 267 55.71 -49.01 -26.99
CA VAL A 267 57.17 -49.12 -26.87
C VAL A 267 57.58 -50.18 -25.84
N VAL A 268 56.85 -50.30 -24.73
CA VAL A 268 57.11 -51.33 -23.70
C VAL A 268 56.77 -52.74 -24.22
N ARG A 269 55.65 -52.91 -24.95
CA ARG A 269 55.29 -54.21 -25.55
C ARG A 269 56.30 -54.70 -26.59
N ARG A 270 56.86 -53.80 -27.41
CA ARG A 270 57.92 -54.16 -28.39
C ARG A 270 59.23 -54.61 -27.75
N ARG A 271 59.53 -54.20 -26.51
CA ARG A 271 60.74 -54.62 -25.79
C ARG A 271 60.62 -55.97 -25.10
N GLN A 272 59.40 -56.45 -24.85
CA GLN A 272 59.16 -57.74 -24.21
C GLN A 272 59.09 -58.91 -25.20
N SER A 273 58.95 -58.66 -26.50
CA SER A 273 58.90 -59.67 -27.56
C SER A 273 60.27 -60.00 -28.19
N VAL A 274 61.38 -59.49 -27.65
CA VAL A 274 62.75 -59.70 -28.19
C VAL A 274 63.71 -60.22 -27.11
N ARG A 275 63.24 -61.08 -26.20
CA ARG A 275 64.11 -61.86 -25.30
C ARG A 275 63.67 -63.31 -25.26
#